data_AF-A0A2K8T1R7-F1
#
_entry.id   AF-A0A2K8T1R7-F1
#
_cell.length_a   1.000
_cell.length_b   1.000
_cell.length_c   1.000
_cell.angle_alpha   90.00
_cell.angle_beta   90.00
_cell.angle_gamma   90.00
#
_symmetry.space_group_name_H-M   'P 1'
#
loop_
_entity.id
_entity.type
_entity.pdbx_description
1 polymer ?
#
loop_
_entity_poly.entity_id
_entity_poly.type
_entity_poly.pdbx_seq_one_letter_code
_entity_poly.pdbx_strand_id
1 'polypeptide(L)'
;MTTKSKQSTGSKFNHPHMIIPSEDTTWAVNQKSSVLRFWQQCWLADPYGSRWMKLVTNLSDSAFRLGRRVLESASLFIFRRLSTGSDGRTSVWEVKNLHGARVKD
;
A
#
# COMPACT_ATOMS: atom_id res chain seq x y z
N MET A 1 37.54 5.60 35.99
CA MET A 1 36.64 6.04 34.90
C MET A 1 36.68 5.01 33.79
N THR A 2 35.63 4.21 33.62
CA THR A 2 35.42 3.41 32.40
C THR A 2 33.93 3.14 32.30
N THR A 3 33.28 3.86 31.39
CA THR A 3 31.83 3.83 31.13
C THR A 3 31.44 2.54 30.42
N LYS A 4 30.54 1.76 31.02
CA LYS A 4 29.87 0.63 30.36
C LYS A 4 28.93 1.17 29.27
N SER A 5 29.30 0.93 28.02
CA SER A 5 28.41 1.12 26.87
C SER A 5 27.20 0.21 26.98
N LYS A 6 26.02 0.80 27.19
CA LYS A 6 24.72 0.13 27.17
C LYS A 6 24.38 -0.15 25.69
N GLN A 7 24.69 -1.36 25.21
CA GLN A 7 24.15 -1.87 23.96
C GLN A 7 22.63 -1.99 24.12
N SER A 8 21.88 -1.04 23.55
CA SER A 8 20.43 -1.20 23.37
C SER A 8 20.23 -2.26 22.30
N THR A 9 19.97 -3.50 22.73
CA THR A 9 19.48 -4.58 21.86
C THR A 9 18.23 -4.06 21.16
N GLY A 10 18.35 -3.83 19.85
CA GLY A 10 17.28 -3.36 19.00
C GLY A 10 16.05 -4.23 19.22
N SER A 11 14.94 -3.60 19.64
CA SER A 11 13.63 -4.21 19.63
C SER A 11 13.43 -4.83 18.25
N LYS A 12 13.28 -6.16 18.20
CA LYS A 12 12.68 -6.86 17.06
C LYS A 12 11.50 -6.00 16.62
N PHE A 13 11.52 -5.49 15.39
CA PHE A 13 10.43 -4.68 14.89
C PHE A 13 9.16 -5.52 15.03
N ASN A 14 8.30 -5.18 16.00
CA ASN A 14 6.93 -5.68 16.02
C ASN A 14 6.37 -5.25 14.67
N HIS A 15 6.21 -6.19 13.75
CA HIS A 15 5.34 -6.00 12.61
C HIS A 15 3.95 -6.15 13.20
N PRO A 16 3.21 -5.06 13.52
CA PRO A 16 1.83 -5.21 13.93
C PRO A 16 1.14 -6.08 12.88
N HIS A 17 0.39 -7.07 13.36
CA HIS A 17 -0.30 -8.02 12.51
C HIS A 17 -1.04 -7.24 11.43
N MET A 18 -0.78 -7.59 10.17
CA MET A 18 -1.49 -7.01 9.04
C MET A 18 -2.92 -7.53 9.10
N ILE A 19 -3.83 -6.72 9.63
CA ILE A 19 -5.25 -7.04 9.71
C ILE A 19 -5.91 -6.39 8.51
N ILE A 20 -6.44 -7.21 7.61
CA ILE A 20 -7.27 -6.76 6.49
C ILE A 20 -8.73 -6.94 6.92
N PRO A 21 -9.58 -5.91 6.86
CA PRO A 21 -11.00 -6.06 7.11
C PRO A 21 -11.62 -7.15 6.22
N SER A 22 -12.49 -7.97 6.79
CA SER A 22 -13.17 -9.05 6.04
C SER A 22 -14.05 -8.50 4.92
N GLU A 23 -14.64 -7.32 5.12
CA GLU A 23 -15.45 -6.62 4.12
C GLU A 23 -14.62 -6.25 2.89
N ASP A 24 -13.44 -5.65 3.09
CA ASP A 24 -12.51 -5.31 2.00
C ASP A 24 -12.10 -6.55 1.21
N THR A 25 -11.80 -7.65 1.91
CA THR A 25 -11.43 -8.92 1.27
C THR A 25 -12.60 -9.47 0.45
N THR A 26 -13.81 -9.47 1.04
CA THR A 26 -15.03 -9.95 0.37
C THR A 26 -15.37 -9.08 -0.84
N TRP A 27 -15.21 -7.77 -0.73
CA TRP A 27 -15.38 -6.85 -1.84
C TRP A 27 -14.37 -7.14 -2.96
N ALA A 28 -13.10 -7.34 -2.62
CA ALA A 28 -12.01 -7.50 -3.57
C ALA A 28 -12.12 -8.80 -4.39
N VAL A 29 -12.50 -9.92 -3.74
CA VAL A 29 -12.64 -11.22 -4.43
C VAL A 29 -13.78 -11.24 -5.44
N ASN A 30 -14.76 -10.34 -5.30
CA ASN A 30 -15.87 -10.18 -6.25
C ASN A 30 -15.53 -9.26 -7.43
N GLN A 31 -14.32 -8.70 -7.50
CA GLN A 31 -13.89 -7.84 -8.60
C GLN A 31 -13.26 -8.64 -9.76
N LYS A 32 -13.08 -7.95 -10.90
CA LYS A 32 -12.26 -8.46 -12.01
C LYS A 32 -10.85 -8.83 -11.51
N SER A 33 -10.26 -9.89 -12.07
CA SER A 33 -8.95 -10.40 -11.66
C SER A 33 -7.84 -9.34 -11.69
N SER A 34 -7.89 -8.39 -12.63
CA SER A 34 -6.94 -7.27 -12.69
C SER A 34 -7.08 -6.30 -11.52
N VAL A 35 -8.31 -6.03 -11.07
CA VAL A 35 -8.60 -5.18 -9.92
C VAL A 35 -8.20 -5.88 -8.63
N LEU A 36 -8.54 -7.18 -8.49
CA LEU A 36 -8.12 -7.98 -7.34
C LEU A 36 -6.59 -8.01 -7.19
N ARG A 37 -5.87 -8.26 -8.30
CA ARG A 37 -4.41 -8.24 -8.30
C ARG A 37 -3.85 -6.86 -7.93
N PHE A 38 -4.49 -5.79 -8.41
CA PHE A 38 -4.07 -4.43 -8.06
C PHE A 38 -4.32 -4.11 -6.57
N TRP A 39 -5.47 -4.52 -6.04
CA TRP A 39 -5.80 -4.40 -4.61
C TRP A 39 -4.76 -5.11 -3.74
N GLN A 40 -4.35 -6.33 -4.10
CA GLN A 40 -3.27 -7.06 -3.39
C GLN A 40 -1.95 -6.28 -3.41
N GLN A 41 -1.57 -5.71 -4.55
CA GLN A 41 -0.35 -4.90 -4.67
C GLN A 41 -0.41 -3.63 -3.82
N CYS A 42 -1.60 -3.01 -3.69
CA CYS A 42 -1.80 -1.84 -2.83
C CYS A 42 -1.69 -2.19 -1.34
N TRP A 43 -2.30 -3.30 -0.90
CA TRP A 43 -2.16 -3.79 0.48
C TRP A 43 -0.73 -4.15 0.85
N LEU A 44 0.01 -4.78 -0.08
CA LEU A 44 1.43 -5.08 0.12
C LEU A 44 2.28 -3.80 0.22
N ALA A 45 1.91 -2.75 -0.52
CA ALA A 45 2.61 -1.47 -0.49
C ALA A 45 2.33 -0.69 0.81
N ASP A 46 1.08 -0.62 1.24
CA ASP A 46 0.67 0.07 2.48
C ASP A 46 -0.32 -0.77 3.32
N PRO A 47 0.18 -1.66 4.18
CA PRO A 47 -0.67 -2.46 5.06
C PRO A 47 -1.25 -1.66 6.24
N TYR A 48 -0.73 -0.46 6.51
CA TYR A 48 -1.01 0.27 7.74
C TYR A 48 -1.79 1.56 7.54
N GLY A 49 -1.77 2.17 6.35
CA GLY A 49 -2.54 3.37 6.04
C GLY A 49 -1.98 4.69 6.59
N SER A 50 -0.87 4.64 7.33
CA SER A 50 -0.35 5.81 8.05
C SER A 50 0.45 6.80 7.19
N ARG A 51 0.94 6.39 6.01
CA ARG A 51 1.84 7.20 5.18
C ARG A 51 1.69 6.86 3.70
N TRP A 52 2.13 7.76 2.83
CA TRP A 52 2.25 7.47 1.41
C TRP A 52 3.37 6.45 1.17
N MET A 53 3.06 5.41 0.40
CA MET A 53 3.97 4.32 0.08
C MET A 53 4.14 4.20 -1.43
N LYS A 54 5.38 3.97 -1.88
CA LYS A 54 5.67 3.75 -3.30
C LYS A 54 4.93 2.51 -3.80
N LEU A 55 4.16 2.69 -4.87
CA LEU A 55 3.41 1.62 -5.51
C LEU A 55 4.27 0.96 -6.60
N VAL A 56 4.49 -0.35 -6.46
CA VAL A 56 5.15 -1.17 -7.47
C VAL A 56 4.11 -2.11 -8.07
N THR A 57 3.88 -1.98 -9.38
CA THR A 57 2.93 -2.80 -10.12
C THR A 57 3.51 -3.24 -11.44
N ASN A 58 3.15 -4.44 -11.88
CA ASN A 58 3.47 -5.00 -13.19
C ASN A 58 2.23 -5.13 -14.08
N LEU A 59 1.15 -4.41 -13.74
CA LEU A 59 -0.05 -4.35 -14.56
C LEU A 59 0.21 -3.55 -15.84
N SER A 60 -0.56 -3.86 -16.89
CA SER A 60 -0.63 -2.99 -18.05
C SER A 60 -1.22 -1.63 -17.67
N ASP A 61 -0.92 -0.59 -18.44
CA ASP A 61 -1.39 0.76 -18.15
C ASP A 61 -2.94 0.86 -18.15
N SER A 62 -3.62 0.11 -19.03
CA SER A 62 -5.09 0.03 -19.04
C SER A 62 -5.65 -0.65 -17.78
N ALA A 63 -5.03 -1.75 -17.33
CA ALA A 63 -5.42 -2.44 -16.10
C ALA A 63 -5.14 -1.60 -14.86
N PHE A 64 -4.01 -0.89 -14.82
CA PHE A 64 -3.67 0.06 -13.76
C PHE A 64 -4.69 1.20 -13.67
N ARG A 65 -5.00 1.85 -14.80
CA ARG A 65 -5.99 2.94 -14.84
C ARG A 65 -7.38 2.50 -14.40
N LEU A 66 -7.81 1.30 -14.80
CA LEU A 66 -9.06 0.70 -14.36
C LEU A 66 -9.04 0.40 -12.85
N GLY A 67 -8.03 -0.33 -12.38
CA GLY A 67 -7.88 -0.71 -10.98
C GLY A 67 -7.85 0.50 -10.06
N ARG A 68 -7.06 1.52 -10.40
CA ARG A 68 -6.98 2.78 -9.65
C ARG A 68 -8.34 3.46 -9.52
N ARG A 69 -9.07 3.61 -10.63
CA ARG A 69 -10.41 4.21 -10.61
C ARG A 69 -11.35 3.44 -9.68
N VAL A 70 -11.39 2.11 -9.80
CA VAL A 70 -12.30 1.27 -9.01
C VAL A 70 -11.96 1.35 -7.52
N LEU A 71 -10.69 1.28 -7.16
CA LEU A 71 -10.24 1.37 -5.76
C LEU A 71 -10.46 2.75 -5.14
N GLU A 72 -10.25 3.84 -5.90
CA GLU A 72 -10.56 5.21 -5.47
C GLU A 72 -12.06 5.40 -5.27
N SER A 73 -12.89 4.92 -6.21
CA SER A 73 -14.35 5.02 -6.10
C SER A 73 -14.92 4.22 -4.92
N ALA A 74 -14.28 3.11 -4.57
CA ALA A 74 -14.63 2.32 -3.38
C ALA A 74 -14.10 2.92 -2.07
N SER A 75 -13.36 4.04 -2.11
CA SER A 75 -12.73 4.68 -0.95
C SER A 75 -11.78 3.76 -0.16
N LEU A 76 -11.22 2.74 -0.81
CA LEU A 76 -10.26 1.82 -0.16
C LEU A 76 -8.84 2.39 -0.15
N PHE A 77 -8.48 3.10 -1.22
CA PHE A 77 -7.14 3.63 -1.42
C PHE A 77 -7.21 5.00 -2.09
N ILE A 78 -6.22 5.83 -1.79
CA ILE A 78 -5.94 7.06 -2.52
C ILE A 78 -4.56 6.98 -3.18
N PHE A 79 -4.42 7.62 -4.33
CA PHE A 79 -3.22 7.57 -5.14
C PHE A 79 -2.74 8.96 -5.49
N ARG A 80 -1.43 9.12 -5.60
CA ARG A 80 -0.83 10.33 -6.17
C ARG A 80 0.35 9.98 -7.07
N ARG A 81 0.52 10.77 -8.12
CA ARG A 81 1.69 10.67 -8.98
C ARG A 81 2.79 11.53 -8.39
N LEU A 82 3.95 10.93 -8.10
CA LEU A 82 5.12 11.68 -7.61
C LEU A 82 5.86 12.35 -8.77
N SER A 83 6.19 11.56 -9.79
CA SER A 83 7.01 12.02 -10.90
C SER A 83 6.86 11.12 -12.11
N THR A 84 7.46 11.55 -13.21
CA THR A 84 7.92 10.64 -14.26
C THR A 84 9.21 9.97 -13.78
N GLY A 85 9.39 8.68 -14.08
CA GLY A 85 10.59 7.91 -13.79
C GLY A 85 11.78 8.47 -14.55
N SER A 86 12.97 7.97 -14.23
CA SER A 86 14.23 8.41 -14.84
C SER A 86 14.28 8.24 -16.37
N ASP A 87 13.40 7.41 -16.93
CA ASP A 87 13.23 7.17 -18.36
C ASP A 87 12.27 8.17 -19.06
N GLY A 88 11.67 9.11 -18.31
CA GLY A 88 10.70 10.07 -18.81
C GLY A 88 9.38 9.46 -19.29
N ARG A 89 9.18 8.14 -19.13
CA ARG A 89 8.02 7.39 -19.66
C ARG A 89 7.25 6.69 -18.55
N THR A 90 7.96 6.13 -17.58
CA THR A 90 7.35 5.47 -16.43
C THR A 90 6.77 6.52 -15.51
N SER A 91 5.62 6.29 -14.88
CA SER A 91 5.12 7.18 -13.82
C SER A 91 5.37 6.53 -12.47
N VAL A 92 5.96 7.26 -11.54
CA VAL A 92 6.10 6.81 -10.15
C VAL A 92 4.85 7.20 -9.39
N TRP A 93 4.16 6.19 -8.86
CA TRP A 93 2.94 6.37 -8.09
C TRP A 93 3.18 6.03 -6.63
N GLU A 94 2.45 6.72 -5.77
CA GLU A 94 2.27 6.34 -4.38
C GLU A 94 0.81 6.00 -4.12
N VAL A 95 0.63 5.13 -3.13
CA VAL A 95 -0.67 4.71 -2.62
C VAL A 95 -0.70 4.95 -1.11
N LYS A 96 -1.87 5.28 -0.60
CA LYS A 96 -2.17 5.26 0.83
C LYS A 96 -3.44 4.47 1.04
N ASN A 97 -3.39 3.52 1.95
CA ASN A 97 -4.52 2.68 2.33
C ASN A 97 -5.41 3.41 3.34
N LEU A 98 -6.71 3.51 3.06
CA LEU A 98 -7.64 4.18 3.95
C LEU A 98 -8.18 3.25 5.03
N HIS A 99 -8.02 1.93 4.89
CA HIS A 99 -8.52 0.92 5.82
C HIS A 99 -7.37 0.15 6.51
N GLY A 100 -6.15 0.66 6.43
CA GLY A 100 -4.97 0.02 7.01
C GLY A 100 -5.00 0.03 8.55
N ALA A 101 -4.29 -0.90 9.17
CA ALA A 101 -4.39 -1.16 10.62
C ALA A 101 -4.01 0.00 11.58
N ARG A 102 -3.53 1.14 11.07
CA ARG A 102 -3.20 2.34 11.86
C ARG A 102 -4.06 3.55 11.49
N VAL A 103 -5.02 3.41 10.58
CA VAL A 103 -6.02 4.43 10.35
C VAL A 103 -6.94 4.44 11.58
N LYS A 104 -7.12 5.62 12.16
CA LYS A 104 -8.07 5.83 13.25
C LYS A 104 -9.36 6.35 12.61
N ASP A 105 -10.48 5.76 12.99
CA ASP A 105 -11.82 6.29 12.69
C ASP A 105 -12.01 7.71 13.25
#